data_AF-A0A151YYV1-F1
#
_entry.id   AF-A0A151YYV1-F1
#
_cell.length_a   1.000
_cell.length_b   1.000
_cell.length_c   1.000
_cell.angle_alpha   90.00
_cell.angle_beta   90.00
_cell.angle_gamma   90.00
#
_symmetry.space_group_name_H-M   'P 1'
#
loop_
_entity.id
_entity.type
_entity.pdbx_description
1 polymer ?
#
loop_
_entity_poly.entity_id
_entity_poly.type
_entity_poly.pdbx_seq_one_letter_code
_entity_poly.pdbx_strand_id
1 'polypeptide(L)'
;MNVRRSHGENGFTLIEMLVVLFIIGLILAIAIPNLKAAGLKAQEKADLANRQMIAAQADQYFLEYGEYPTVEELVKRGYLRSIPPCPSGNGKYVIHPEPNLPFERRVTCHAK
;
A
#
# COMPACT_ATOMS: atom_id res chain seq x y z
N MET A 1 -4.09 -9.33 72.78
CA MET A 1 -4.01 -8.09 71.99
C MET A 1 -3.63 -8.46 70.57
N ASN A 2 -4.51 -8.24 69.59
CA ASN A 2 -4.22 -8.59 68.19
C ASN A 2 -4.50 -7.36 67.30
N VAL A 3 -3.43 -6.68 66.89
CA VAL A 3 -3.51 -5.46 66.06
C VAL A 3 -3.58 -5.88 64.60
N ARG A 4 -4.76 -5.82 64.00
CA ARG A 4 -4.93 -5.99 62.55
C ARG A 4 -4.64 -4.65 61.85
N ARG A 5 -3.50 -4.54 61.17
CA ARG A 5 -3.22 -3.42 60.25
C ARG A 5 -4.04 -3.59 58.98
N SER A 6 -5.00 -2.70 58.77
CA SER A 6 -5.67 -2.53 57.47
C SER A 6 -4.66 -1.92 56.49
N HIS A 7 -4.31 -2.68 55.44
CA HIS A 7 -3.53 -2.15 54.33
C HIS A 7 -4.45 -1.23 53.52
N GLY A 8 -4.16 0.07 53.52
CA GLY A 8 -4.89 1.03 52.70
C GLY A 8 -4.70 0.72 51.22
N GLU A 9 -5.78 0.31 50.55
CA GLU A 9 -5.83 0.18 49.10
C GLU A 9 -5.82 1.59 48.50
N ASN A 10 -4.67 2.03 48.00
CA ASN A 10 -4.54 3.28 47.27
C ASN A 10 -5.15 3.09 45.88
N GLY A 11 -6.36 3.61 45.67
CA GLY A 11 -7.02 3.63 44.35
C GLY A 11 -6.38 4.63 43.40
N PHE A 12 -6.36 4.30 42.10
CA PHE A 12 -5.95 5.18 41.01
C PHE A 12 -6.70 6.52 41.07
N THR A 13 -5.98 7.62 40.84
CA THR A 13 -6.59 8.96 40.81
C THR A 13 -7.12 9.28 39.42
N LEU A 14 -8.19 10.06 39.32
CA LEU A 14 -8.72 10.50 38.01
C LEU A 14 -7.68 11.29 37.20
N ILE A 15 -6.81 12.04 37.88
CA ILE A 15 -5.75 12.81 37.24
C ILE A 15 -4.68 11.92 36.59
N GLU A 16 -4.44 10.73 37.14
CA GLU A 16 -3.48 9.77 36.60
C GLU A 16 -3.94 9.24 35.24
N MET A 17 -5.22 8.89 35.11
CA MET A 17 -5.79 8.50 33.80
C MET A 17 -5.84 9.69 32.82
N LEU A 18 -6.07 10.91 33.30
CA LEU A 18 -6.08 12.11 32.45
C LEU A 18 -4.70 12.36 31.83
N VAL A 19 -3.63 12.33 32.62
CA VAL A 19 -2.25 12.53 32.14
C VAL A 19 -1.85 11.44 31.15
N VAL A 20 -2.23 10.19 31.41
CA VAL A 20 -1.96 9.06 30.50
C VAL A 20 -2.64 9.25 29.14
N LEU A 21 -3.93 9.58 29.12
CA LEU A 21 -4.66 9.82 27.88
C LEU A 21 -4.12 11.03 27.11
N PHE A 22 -3.68 12.07 27.83
CA PHE A 22 -3.04 13.22 27.21
C PHE A 22 -1.75 12.83 26.47
N ILE A 23 -0.87 12.06 27.11
CA ILE A 23 0.38 11.59 26.49
C ILE A 23 0.09 10.67 25.29
N ILE A 24 -0.85 9.73 25.42
CA ILE A 24 -1.27 8.85 24.31
C ILE A 24 -1.81 9.68 23.14
N GLY A 25 -2.63 10.68 23.41
CA GLY A 25 -3.17 11.59 22.39
C GLY A 25 -2.08 12.33 21.63
N LEU A 26 -1.06 12.84 22.33
CA LEU A 26 0.09 13.50 21.71
C LEU A 26 0.89 12.55 20.80
N ILE A 27 1.13 11.32 21.25
CA ILE A 27 1.85 10.32 20.44
C ILE A 27 1.06 9.98 19.18
N LEU A 28 -0.26 9.72 19.31
CA LEU A 28 -1.12 9.38 18.18
C LEU A 28 -1.23 10.50 17.15
N ALA A 29 -1.27 11.76 17.59
CA ALA A 29 -1.30 12.91 16.70
C ALA A 29 -0.09 12.96 15.74
N ILE A 30 1.09 12.52 16.21
CA ILE A 30 2.32 12.46 15.39
C ILE A 30 2.41 11.13 14.63
N ALA A 31 1.99 10.02 15.23
CA ALA A 31 2.15 8.69 14.65
C ALA A 31 1.23 8.44 13.44
N ILE A 32 -0.04 8.86 13.50
CA ILE A 32 -1.03 8.62 12.45
C ILE A 32 -0.65 9.20 11.07
N PRO A 33 -0.26 10.50 10.94
CA PRO A 33 0.11 11.05 9.64
C PRO A 33 1.35 10.38 9.06
N ASN A 34 2.34 10.06 9.91
CA ASN A 34 3.55 9.35 9.49
C ASN A 34 3.24 7.95 8.95
N LEU A 35 2.35 7.20 9.63
CA LEU A 35 1.93 5.88 9.17
C LEU A 35 1.17 5.96 7.85
N LYS A 36 0.26 6.93 7.69
CA LYS A 36 -0.46 7.16 6.41
C LYS A 36 0.50 7.48 5.27
N ALA A 37 1.46 8.37 5.50
CA ALA A 37 2.46 8.75 4.49
C ALA A 37 3.36 7.55 4.09
N ALA A 38 3.76 6.72 5.05
CA ALA A 38 4.50 5.49 4.77
C ALA A 38 3.67 4.51 3.92
N GLY A 39 2.37 4.36 4.22
CA GLY A 39 1.44 3.55 3.44
C GLY A 39 1.32 4.03 1.99
N LEU A 40 1.15 5.34 1.77
CA LEU A 40 1.08 5.92 0.42
C LEU A 40 2.37 5.71 -0.38
N LYS A 41 3.54 5.90 0.25
CA LYS A 41 4.84 5.63 -0.39
C LYS A 41 5.01 4.16 -0.75
N ALA A 42 4.53 3.25 0.09
CA ALA A 42 4.56 1.81 -0.21
C ALA A 42 3.65 1.46 -1.38
N GLN A 43 2.45 2.06 -1.46
CA GLN A 43 1.53 1.90 -2.58
C GLN A 43 2.15 2.41 -3.89
N GLU A 44 2.75 3.60 -3.88
CA GLU A 44 3.42 4.16 -5.06
C GLU A 44 4.56 3.27 -5.57
N LYS A 45 5.40 2.76 -4.66
CA LYS A 45 6.49 1.84 -5.00
C LYS A 45 5.98 0.51 -5.56
N ALA A 46 4.94 -0.05 -4.97
CA ALA A 46 4.32 -1.28 -5.44
C ALA A 46 3.71 -1.08 -6.84
N ASP A 47 3.05 0.05 -7.08
CA ASP A 47 2.46 0.37 -8.37
C ASP A 47 3.53 0.52 -9.45
N LEU A 48 4.61 1.25 -9.13
CA LEU A 48 5.75 1.39 -10.03
C LEU A 48 6.35 0.02 -10.36
N ALA A 49 6.63 -0.83 -9.37
CA ALA A 49 7.17 -2.17 -9.61
C ALA A 49 6.24 -3.03 -10.50
N ASN A 50 4.92 -2.99 -10.25
CA ASN A 50 3.95 -3.69 -11.07
C ASN A 50 3.93 -3.18 -12.53
N ARG A 51 3.94 -1.86 -12.72
CA ARG A 51 3.99 -1.23 -14.06
C ARG A 51 5.24 -1.65 -14.81
N GLN A 52 6.40 -1.64 -14.14
CA GLN A 52 7.66 -2.06 -14.74
C GLN A 52 7.62 -3.54 -15.15
N MET A 53 7.10 -4.41 -14.29
CA MET A 53 6.95 -5.84 -14.60
C MET A 53 6.03 -6.07 -15.81
N ILE A 54 4.85 -5.44 -15.83
CA ILE A 54 3.88 -5.60 -16.93
C ILE A 54 4.47 -5.08 -18.25
N ALA A 55 5.11 -3.92 -18.22
CA ALA A 55 5.69 -3.32 -19.41
C ALA A 55 6.84 -4.17 -19.98
N ALA A 56 7.70 -4.74 -19.14
CA ALA A 56 8.74 -5.67 -19.58
C ALA A 56 8.16 -6.93 -20.26
N GLN A 57 7.06 -7.46 -19.73
CA GLN A 57 6.35 -8.60 -20.34
C GLN A 57 5.67 -8.20 -21.67
N ALA A 58 5.10 -7.00 -21.74
CA ALA A 58 4.53 -6.45 -22.96
C ALA A 58 5.58 -6.24 -24.06
N ASP A 59 6.79 -5.81 -23.70
CA ASP A 59 7.91 -5.68 -24.63
C ASP A 59 8.38 -7.04 -25.13
N GLN A 60 8.46 -8.05 -24.26
CA GLN A 60 8.78 -9.42 -24.67
C GLN A 60 7.74 -9.96 -25.67
N TYR A 61 6.45 -9.71 -25.43
CA TYR A 61 5.38 -10.07 -26.36
C TYR A 61 5.55 -9.34 -27.70
N PHE A 62 5.88 -8.04 -27.68
CA PHE A 62 6.09 -7.26 -28.90
C PHE A 62 7.26 -7.80 -29.73
N LEU A 63 8.34 -8.27 -29.09
CA LEU A 63 9.45 -8.93 -29.79
C LEU A 63 9.05 -10.23 -30.50
N GLU A 64 8.02 -10.92 -29.99
CA GLU A 64 7.54 -12.19 -30.55
C GLU A 64 6.46 -12.00 -31.63
N TYR A 65 5.53 -11.05 -31.44
CA TYR A 65 4.35 -10.88 -32.30
C TYR A 65 4.31 -9.56 -33.09
N GLY A 66 5.19 -8.61 -32.79
CA GLY A 66 5.24 -7.30 -33.46
C GLY A 66 4.09 -6.35 -33.11
N GLU A 67 3.26 -6.68 -32.12
CA GLU A 67 2.16 -5.85 -31.63
C GLU A 67 2.15 -5.83 -30.09
N TYR A 68 1.60 -4.76 -29.48
CA TYR A 68 1.51 -4.69 -28.02
C TYR A 68 0.25 -5.40 -27.51
N PRO A 69 0.38 -6.27 -26.49
CA PRO A 69 -0.73 -7.03 -25.96
C PRO A 69 -1.62 -6.21 -25.02
N THR A 70 -2.82 -6.71 -24.76
CA THR A 70 -3.61 -6.31 -23.58
C THR A 70 -3.09 -7.02 -22.32
N VAL A 71 -3.39 -6.49 -21.14
CA VAL A 71 -2.97 -7.12 -19.87
C VAL A 71 -3.58 -8.51 -19.72
N GLU A 72 -4.80 -8.70 -20.21
CA GLU A 72 -5.47 -10.00 -20.26
C GLU A 72 -4.78 -10.98 -21.22
N GLU A 73 -4.28 -10.51 -22.37
CA GLU A 73 -3.53 -11.32 -23.33
C GLU A 73 -2.26 -11.90 -22.69
N LEU A 74 -1.54 -11.08 -21.93
CA LEU A 74 -0.31 -11.48 -21.25
C LEU A 74 -0.55 -12.62 -20.26
N VAL A 75 -1.70 -12.63 -19.57
CA VAL A 75 -2.08 -13.74 -18.68
C VAL A 75 -2.44 -14.99 -19.49
N LYS A 76 -3.25 -14.84 -20.55
CA LYS A 76 -3.66 -15.97 -21.40
C LYS A 76 -2.48 -16.67 -22.05
N ARG A 77 -1.46 -15.91 -22.46
CA ARG A 77 -0.25 -16.42 -23.11
C ARG A 77 0.85 -16.84 -22.14
N GLY A 78 0.64 -16.70 -20.83
CA GLY A 78 1.56 -17.17 -19.79
C GLY A 78 2.74 -16.25 -19.50
N TYR A 79 2.76 -15.03 -20.05
CA TYR A 79 3.76 -13.99 -19.70
C TYR A 79 3.54 -13.44 -18.28
N LEU A 80 2.28 -13.40 -17.83
CA LEU A 80 1.89 -13.05 -16.47
C LEU A 80 1.15 -14.24 -15.82
N ARG A 81 1.52 -14.59 -14.58
CA ARG A 81 0.80 -15.63 -13.81
C ARG A 81 -0.61 -15.19 -13.41
N SER A 82 -0.75 -13.92 -13.05
CA SER A 82 -2.00 -13.28 -12.70
C SER A 82 -1.84 -11.77 -12.85
N ILE A 83 -2.95 -11.05 -12.98
CA ILE A 83 -2.94 -9.59 -13.00
C ILE A 83 -2.67 -9.11 -11.56
N PRO A 84 -1.57 -8.39 -11.30
CA PRO A 84 -1.31 -7.88 -9.96
C PRO A 84 -2.40 -6.88 -9.55
N PRO A 85 -2.80 -6.85 -8.27
CA PRO A 85 -3.77 -5.88 -7.78
C PRO A 85 -3.16 -4.48 -7.79
N CYS A 86 -3.95 -3.49 -8.19
CA CYS A 86 -3.52 -2.11 -8.12
C CYS A 86 -3.54 -1.60 -6.67
N PRO A 87 -2.45 -1.01 -6.17
CA PRO A 87 -2.40 -0.53 -4.79
C PRO A 87 -3.17 0.78 -4.57
N SER A 88 -3.51 1.54 -5.62
CA SER A 88 -4.35 2.75 -5.55
C SER A 88 -5.86 2.47 -5.38
N GLY A 89 -6.30 1.20 -5.32
CA GLY A 89 -7.69 0.81 -5.11
C GLY A 89 -8.16 -0.31 -6.04
N ASN A 90 -9.45 -0.36 -6.39
CA ASN A 90 -10.05 -1.37 -7.27
C ASN A 90 -9.71 -1.15 -8.76
N GLY A 91 -8.50 -0.66 -9.04
CA GLY A 91 -8.08 -0.30 -10.37
C GLY A 91 -7.53 -1.47 -11.18
N LYS A 92 -7.57 -1.32 -12.50
CA LYS A 92 -6.96 -2.28 -13.44
C LYS A 92 -5.79 -1.64 -14.16
N TYR A 93 -4.78 -2.45 -14.46
CA TYR A 93 -3.66 -2.06 -15.31
C TYR A 93 -4.11 -2.03 -16.77
N VAL A 94 -3.75 -0.97 -17.49
CA VAL A 94 -3.98 -0.80 -18.93
C VAL A 94 -2.65 -0.48 -19.60
N ILE A 95 -2.38 -1.14 -20.71
CA ILE A 95 -1.19 -0.89 -21.56
C ILE A 95 -1.61 0.07 -22.67
N HIS A 96 -0.90 1.20 -22.78
CA HIS A 96 -1.05 2.15 -23.87
C HIS A 96 -0.01 1.85 -24.95
N PRO A 97 -0.42 1.41 -26.14
CA PRO A 97 0.48 1.01 -27.23
C PRO A 97 1.02 2.22 -28.00
N GLU A 98 1.51 3.24 -27.30
CA GLU A 98 2.03 4.45 -27.95
C GLU A 98 3.56 4.35 -28.13
N PRO A 99 4.09 4.49 -29.37
CA PRO A 99 5.46 4.14 -29.71
C PRO A 99 6.53 5.06 -29.11
N ASN A 100 6.15 6.24 -28.60
CA ASN A 100 7.08 7.22 -28.01
C ASN A 100 6.78 7.56 -26.54
N LEU A 101 5.97 6.74 -25.85
CA LEU A 101 5.76 6.94 -24.42
C LEU A 101 6.93 6.36 -23.62
N PRO A 102 7.47 7.10 -22.64
CA PRO A 102 8.42 6.54 -21.69
C PRO A 102 7.73 5.40 -20.92
N PHE A 103 8.51 4.37 -20.61
CA PHE A 103 8.07 3.13 -19.94
C PHE A 103 7.10 3.34 -18.76
N GLU A 104 7.34 4.37 -17.94
CA GLU A 104 6.49 4.72 -16.78
C GLU A 104 5.05 5.13 -17.11
N ARG A 105 4.81 5.61 -18.34
CA ARG A 105 3.48 6.01 -18.84
C ARG A 105 2.81 4.97 -19.73
N ARG A 106 3.55 3.92 -20.12
CA ARG A 106 3.02 2.87 -20.99
C ARG A 106 2.05 1.95 -20.28
N VAL A 107 2.20 1.81 -18.96
CA VAL A 107 1.25 1.07 -18.13
C VAL A 107 0.68 2.04 -17.11
N THR A 108 -0.64 2.16 -17.05
CA THR A 108 -1.30 2.94 -16.00
C THR A 108 -2.23 2.05 -15.21
N CYS A 109 -2.27 2.22 -13.89
CA CYS A 109 -3.41 1.75 -13.13
C CYS A 109 -4.46 2.87 -13.06
N HIS A 110 -5.66 2.59 -13.56
CA HIS A 110 -6.82 3.44 -13.29
C HIS A 110 -7.62 2.84 -12.13
N ALA A 111 -7.67 3.53 -11.00
CA ALA A 111 -8.66 3.26 -9.96
C ALA A 111 -10.07 3.51 -10.52
N LYS A 112 -10.98 2.55 -10.33
CA LYS A 112 -12.39 2.66 -10.73
C LYS A 112 -13.16 3.56 -9.77
#